data_AF-A0AAN8DG94-F1
#
_entry.id   AF-A0AAN8DG94-F1
#
_cell.length_a   1.000
_cell.length_b   1.000
_cell.length_c   1.000
_cell.angle_alpha   90.00
_cell.angle_beta   90.00
_cell.angle_gamma   90.00
#
_symmetry.space_group_name_H-M   'P 1'
#
loop_
_entity.id
_entity.type
_entity.pdbx_description
1 polymer ?
#
loop_
_entity_poly.entity_id
_entity_poly.type
_entity_poly.pdbx_seq_one_letter_code
_entity_poly.pdbx_strand_id
1 'polypeptide(L)'
;MDETSLYHQAKNEVHGTENPLAKRPSLDPWIWLESARKQHLNELKTRMKINQLEYPQTLKELKSICEQELEQVLEEISKMTSEDNRGPLENLYGLKFPNCDRQGLYNLKQCNMSNHGQRGECWCVDPYTGVQIPATPRVRGDPNCYQFQEDPTEADS
;
A
#
# COMPACT_ATOMS: atom_id res chain seq x y z
N MET A 1 26.23 47.05 29.91
CA MET A 1 27.55 47.70 29.97
C MET A 1 28.11 47.33 31.34
N ASP A 2 29.10 46.47 31.52
CA ASP A 2 30.00 45.82 30.58
C ASP A 2 30.43 44.46 31.13
N GLU A 3 30.99 43.69 30.20
CA GLU A 3 31.36 42.28 30.22
C GLU A 3 32.62 41.97 31.03
N THR A 4 32.64 40.85 31.76
CA THR A 4 33.86 40.06 31.99
C THR A 4 33.51 38.70 32.59
N SER A 5 33.83 37.60 31.91
CA SER A 5 34.34 36.38 32.57
C SER A 5 34.84 35.34 31.56
N LEU A 6 36.16 35.10 31.60
CA LEU A 6 36.88 33.81 31.56
C LEU A 6 36.51 32.75 30.50
N TYR A 7 37.49 32.32 29.69
CA TYR A 7 38.25 31.09 29.96
C TYR A 7 39.45 30.89 29.00
N HIS A 8 40.58 30.48 29.57
CA HIS A 8 41.78 30.00 28.89
C HIS A 8 41.56 28.66 28.18
N GLN A 9 42.29 28.38 27.08
CA GLN A 9 43.15 27.18 27.04
C GLN A 9 44.19 27.16 25.91
N ALA A 10 45.23 26.37 26.16
CA ALA A 10 46.61 26.51 25.72
C ALA A 10 46.99 25.70 24.47
N LYS A 11 48.00 26.23 23.76
CA LYS A 11 49.16 25.61 23.08
C LYS A 11 49.00 24.24 22.40
N ASN A 12 49.53 24.13 21.17
CA ASN A 12 50.77 23.38 20.86
C ASN A 12 51.01 23.31 19.34
N GLU A 13 52.17 23.78 18.88
CA GLU A 13 52.69 23.54 17.53
C GLU A 13 53.04 22.06 17.38
N VAL A 14 52.62 21.45 16.27
CA VAL A 14 52.98 20.08 15.91
C VAL A 14 53.72 20.13 14.57
N HIS A 15 54.96 19.63 14.59
CA HIS A 15 55.84 19.59 13.44
C HIS A 15 55.23 18.73 12.33
N GLY A 16 55.08 19.31 11.14
CA GLY A 16 54.56 18.61 9.96
C GLY A 16 55.48 17.46 9.59
N THR A 17 54.91 16.25 9.54
CA THR A 17 55.55 15.13 8.86
C THR A 17 55.23 15.25 7.38
N GLU A 18 56.23 15.58 6.58
CA GLU A 18 56.15 15.53 5.13
C GLU A 18 55.98 14.08 4.68
N ASN A 19 54.89 13.79 3.96
CA ASN A 19 54.60 12.46 3.47
C ASN A 19 55.24 12.26 2.07
N PRO A 20 55.98 11.16 1.83
CA PRO A 20 56.63 10.92 0.54
C PRO A 20 55.64 10.82 -0.62
N LEU A 21 56.12 11.31 -1.76
CA LEU A 21 55.45 11.41 -3.05
C LEU A 21 55.01 10.03 -3.61
N ALA A 22 53.94 9.45 -3.09
CA ALA A 22 53.26 8.34 -3.72
C ALA A 22 52.35 8.90 -4.83
N LYS A 23 52.84 8.84 -6.07
CA LYS A 23 52.05 9.12 -7.28
C LYS A 23 50.75 8.31 -7.20
N ARG A 24 49.61 8.97 -6.98
CA ARG A 24 48.29 8.38 -7.26
C ARG A 24 48.31 7.94 -8.73
N PRO A 25 47.94 6.69 -9.06
CA PRO A 25 47.73 6.33 -10.46
C PRO A 25 46.71 7.32 -11.03
N SER A 26 47.03 7.93 -12.17
CA SER A 26 46.07 8.75 -12.92
C SER A 26 45.02 7.80 -13.52
N LEU A 27 44.09 7.32 -12.70
CA LEU A 27 42.89 6.70 -13.22
C LEU A 27 42.04 7.84 -13.77
N ASP A 28 41.86 7.83 -15.08
CA ASP A 28 41.08 8.81 -15.81
C ASP A 28 39.69 9.00 -15.16
N PRO A 29 39.30 10.22 -14.75
CA PRO A 29 37.97 10.52 -14.23
C PRO A 29 36.83 10.01 -15.13
N TRP A 30 37.08 9.91 -16.45
CA TRP A 30 36.13 9.32 -17.40
C TRP A 30 35.92 7.82 -17.15
N ILE A 31 36.95 7.06 -16.78
CA ILE A 31 36.81 5.64 -16.45
C ILE A 31 35.94 5.47 -15.21
N TRP A 32 36.09 6.36 -14.21
CA TRP A 32 35.26 6.34 -13.00
C TRP A 32 33.81 6.71 -13.30
N LEU A 33 33.59 7.76 -14.10
CA LEU A 33 32.25 8.19 -14.52
C LEU A 33 31.54 7.10 -15.33
N GLU A 34 32.26 6.47 -16.26
CA GLU A 34 31.73 5.39 -17.10
C GLU A 34 31.43 4.14 -16.26
N SER A 35 32.29 3.82 -15.29
CA SER A 35 32.09 2.72 -14.35
C SER A 35 30.89 2.98 -13.44
N ALA A 36 30.75 4.18 -12.90
CA ALA A 36 29.60 4.59 -12.09
C ALA A 36 28.29 4.56 -12.90
N ARG A 37 28.32 5.02 -14.16
CA ARG A 37 27.17 4.98 -15.07
C ARG A 37 26.77 3.53 -15.40
N LYS A 38 27.74 2.66 -15.64
CA LYS A 38 27.52 1.22 -15.87
C LYS A 38 26.98 0.52 -14.62
N GLN A 39 27.49 0.87 -13.42
CA GLN A 39 26.97 0.35 -12.15
C GLN A 39 25.52 0.75 -11.95
N HIS A 40 25.16 2.03 -12.15
CA HIS A 40 23.78 2.50 -12.03
C HIS A 40 22.83 1.83 -13.05
N LEU A 41 23.26 1.68 -14.31
CA LEU A 41 22.49 0.94 -15.32
C LEU A 41 22.32 -0.53 -14.96
N ASN A 42 23.36 -1.15 -14.40
CA ASN A 42 23.28 -2.54 -13.94
C ASN A 42 22.37 -2.67 -12.72
N GLU A 43 22.38 -1.71 -11.79
CA GLU A 43 21.46 -1.65 -10.65
C GLU A 43 20.00 -1.48 -11.07
N LEU A 44 19.71 -0.60 -12.04
CA LEU A 44 18.38 -0.48 -12.62
C LEU A 44 17.94 -1.78 -13.29
N LYS A 45 18.87 -2.42 -14.03
CA LYS A 45 18.61 -3.70 -14.71
C LYS A 45 18.43 -4.85 -13.72
N THR A 46 19.20 -4.91 -12.63
CA THR A 46 19.04 -5.93 -11.59
C THR A 46 17.80 -5.70 -10.75
N ARG A 47 17.40 -4.46 -10.46
CA ARG A 47 16.08 -4.17 -9.85
C ARG A 47 14.93 -4.62 -10.75
N MET A 48 15.01 -4.39 -12.07
CA MET A 48 14.04 -4.92 -13.03
C MET A 48 14.08 -6.47 -13.13
N LYS A 49 15.24 -7.09 -12.88
CA LYS A 49 15.42 -8.56 -12.92
C LYS A 49 15.05 -9.27 -11.62
N ILE A 50 15.16 -8.59 -10.48
CA ILE A 50 14.65 -9.05 -9.17
C ILE A 50 13.12 -9.11 -9.22
N ASN A 51 12.48 -8.21 -9.97
CA ASN A 51 11.05 -8.32 -10.30
C ASN A 51 10.73 -9.42 -11.33
N GLN A 52 11.72 -10.07 -11.96
CA GLN A 52 11.51 -11.19 -12.90
C GLN A 52 11.67 -12.57 -12.26
N LEU A 53 11.97 -12.65 -10.96
CA LEU A 53 11.89 -13.90 -10.21
C LEU A 53 10.58 -14.01 -9.43
N GLU A 54 9.53 -13.39 -9.97
CA GLU A 54 8.18 -13.91 -9.81
C GLU A 54 8.02 -15.10 -10.77
N TYR A 55 7.79 -16.24 -10.13
CA TYR A 55 7.26 -17.50 -10.65
C TYR A 55 6.47 -17.35 -11.97
N PRO A 56 6.66 -18.25 -12.96
CA PRO A 56 6.00 -18.16 -14.26
C PRO A 56 4.50 -17.90 -14.12
N GLN A 57 3.99 -17.01 -14.97
CA GLN A 57 2.66 -16.40 -15.05
C GLN A 57 1.50 -17.41 -15.31
N THR A 58 1.55 -18.60 -14.74
CA THR A 58 0.57 -19.69 -14.88
C THR A 58 -0.18 -20.01 -13.57
N LEU A 59 0.08 -19.26 -12.50
CA LEU A 59 -0.78 -19.10 -11.32
C LEU A 59 -1.19 -17.63 -11.23
N LYS A 60 -1.81 -17.07 -12.28
CA LYS A 60 -2.75 -15.98 -12.02
C LYS A 60 -3.89 -16.63 -11.24
N GLU A 61 -3.68 -16.61 -9.93
CA GLU A 61 -4.60 -16.85 -8.83
C GLU A 61 -6.02 -16.88 -9.36
N LEU A 62 -6.72 -18.00 -9.17
CA LEU A 62 -8.12 -18.13 -9.52
C LEU A 62 -8.90 -17.20 -8.56
N LYS A 63 -8.79 -15.88 -8.78
CA LYS A 63 -9.33 -14.85 -7.91
C LYS A 63 -10.83 -15.07 -7.88
N SER A 64 -11.36 -15.08 -6.67
CA SER A 64 -12.80 -15.14 -6.44
C SER A 64 -13.49 -13.91 -7.04
N ILE A 65 -14.81 -14.00 -7.21
CA ILE A 65 -15.62 -12.88 -7.70
C ILE A 65 -15.49 -11.66 -6.77
N CYS A 66 -15.50 -11.88 -5.44
CA CYS A 66 -15.35 -10.81 -4.46
C CYS A 66 -13.99 -10.10 -4.58
N GLU A 67 -12.90 -10.87 -4.69
CA GLU A 67 -11.55 -10.29 -4.85
C GLU A 67 -11.40 -9.56 -6.18
N GLN A 68 -12.01 -10.06 -7.25
CA GLN A 68 -11.99 -9.40 -8.55
C GLN A 68 -12.76 -8.07 -8.50
N GLU A 69 -13.92 -8.02 -7.86
CA GLU A 69 -14.65 -6.78 -7.64
C GLU A 69 -13.84 -5.80 -6.79
N LEU A 70 -13.16 -6.28 -5.75
CA LEU A 70 -12.28 -5.45 -4.93
C LEU A 70 -11.16 -4.83 -5.77
N GLU A 71 -10.52 -5.61 -6.63
CA GLU A 71 -9.44 -5.13 -7.51
C GLU A 71 -9.94 -4.07 -8.50
N GLN A 72 -11.15 -4.22 -9.05
CA GLN A 72 -11.76 -3.22 -9.92
C GLN A 72 -11.94 -1.87 -9.22
N VAL A 73 -12.43 -1.90 -7.97
CA VAL A 73 -12.61 -0.68 -7.16
C VAL A 73 -11.27 -0.03 -6.85
N LEU A 74 -10.24 -0.82 -6.55
CA LEU A 74 -8.88 -0.30 -6.32
C LEU A 74 -8.28 0.32 -7.58
N GLU A 75 -8.51 -0.27 -8.75
CA GLU A 75 -8.07 0.30 -10.02
C GLU A 75 -8.78 1.63 -10.33
N GLU A 76 -10.09 1.72 -10.03
CA GLU A 76 -10.86 2.96 -10.15
C GLU A 76 -10.27 4.08 -9.29
N ILE A 77 -9.90 3.79 -8.04
CA ILE A 77 -9.21 4.76 -7.16
C ILE A 77 -7.87 5.19 -7.76
N SER A 78 -7.09 4.23 -8.29
CA SER A 78 -5.79 4.54 -8.91
C SER A 78 -5.96 5.50 -10.10
N LYS A 79 -7.07 5.44 -10.83
CA LYS A 79 -7.36 6.36 -11.93
C LYS A 79 -7.75 7.74 -11.41
N MET A 80 -8.55 7.82 -10.34
CA MET A 80 -8.98 9.10 -9.74
C MET A 80 -7.84 9.86 -9.03
N THR A 81 -6.85 9.15 -8.50
CA THR A 81 -5.69 9.78 -7.84
C THR A 81 -4.65 10.35 -8.82
N SER A 82 -4.79 10.07 -10.12
CA SER A 82 -3.98 10.71 -11.17
C SER A 82 -4.23 12.22 -11.23
N GLU A 83 -3.18 12.99 -11.46
CA GLU A 83 -3.17 14.44 -11.19
C GLU A 83 -4.22 15.25 -11.97
N ASP A 84 -4.67 14.73 -13.12
CA ASP A 84 -5.65 15.37 -14.00
C ASP A 84 -7.12 15.09 -13.65
N ASN A 85 -7.41 14.13 -12.75
CA ASN A 85 -8.77 13.70 -12.39
C ASN A 85 -9.05 13.75 -10.89
N ARG A 86 -8.36 14.63 -10.15
CA ARG A 86 -8.63 14.89 -8.72
C ARG A 86 -10.01 15.56 -8.56
N GLY A 87 -11.06 14.77 -8.69
CA GLY A 87 -12.42 15.15 -8.36
C GLY A 87 -12.60 15.38 -6.85
N PRO A 88 -13.79 15.81 -6.43
CA PRO A 88 -14.11 15.97 -5.01
C PRO A 88 -13.91 14.66 -4.24
N LEU A 89 -13.48 14.76 -2.97
CA LEU A 89 -13.31 13.60 -2.08
C LEU A 89 -14.61 12.79 -1.92
N GLU A 90 -15.75 13.45 -2.14
CA GLU A 90 -17.09 12.86 -2.20
C GLU A 90 -17.20 11.66 -3.15
N ASN A 91 -16.44 11.65 -4.26
CA ASN A 91 -16.44 10.55 -5.21
C ASN A 91 -15.91 9.25 -4.58
N LEU A 92 -14.95 9.34 -3.65
CA LEU A 92 -14.38 8.19 -2.96
C LEU A 92 -15.41 7.51 -2.04
N TYR A 93 -16.28 8.29 -1.38
CA TYR A 93 -17.34 7.75 -0.53
C TYR A 93 -18.47 7.06 -1.33
N GLY A 94 -18.57 7.35 -2.63
CA GLY A 94 -19.50 6.68 -3.54
C GLY A 94 -19.08 5.25 -3.90
N LEU A 95 -17.78 4.95 -3.82
CA LEU A 95 -17.23 3.64 -4.17
C LEU A 95 -17.72 2.55 -3.21
N LYS A 96 -18.02 1.39 -3.78
CA LYS A 96 -18.51 0.22 -3.03
C LYS A 96 -17.39 -0.80 -2.93
N PHE A 97 -16.76 -0.86 -1.76
CA PHE A 97 -15.75 -1.87 -1.47
C PHE A 97 -16.44 -3.14 -0.99
N PRO A 98 -16.32 -4.26 -1.70
CA PRO A 98 -16.80 -5.53 -1.19
C PRO A 98 -15.88 -5.97 -0.04
N ASN A 99 -16.48 -6.31 1.10
CA ASN A 99 -15.76 -6.91 2.22
C ASN A 99 -15.60 -8.40 1.93
N CYS A 100 -14.41 -8.85 1.52
CA CYS A 100 -14.13 -10.27 1.28
C CYS A 100 -13.50 -10.94 2.52
N ASP A 101 -13.74 -12.23 2.71
CA ASP A 101 -13.03 -13.04 3.69
C ASP A 101 -11.65 -13.51 3.17
N ARG A 102 -10.95 -14.34 3.95
CA ARG A 102 -9.61 -14.83 3.56
C ARG A 102 -9.65 -15.90 2.45
N GLN A 103 -10.84 -16.42 2.17
CA GLN A 103 -11.10 -17.45 1.18
C GLN A 103 -11.59 -16.84 -0.15
N GLY A 104 -11.79 -15.53 -0.19
CA GLY A 104 -12.33 -14.81 -1.35
C GLY A 104 -13.86 -14.83 -1.44
N LEU A 105 -14.56 -15.31 -0.41
CA LEU A 105 -16.02 -15.20 -0.35
C LEU A 105 -16.42 -13.82 0.19
N TYR A 106 -17.67 -13.42 -0.07
CA TYR A 106 -18.21 -12.21 0.52
C TYR A 106 -18.41 -12.44 2.03
N ASN A 107 -17.99 -11.46 2.85
CA ASN A 107 -18.42 -11.43 4.23
C ASN A 107 -19.94 -11.31 4.28
N LEU A 108 -20.56 -12.07 5.18
CA LEU A 108 -22.01 -12.04 5.42
C LEU A 108 -22.52 -10.61 5.68
N LYS A 109 -21.71 -9.77 6.35
CA LYS A 109 -21.96 -8.36 6.58
C LYS A 109 -21.16 -7.49 5.60
N GLN A 110 -21.87 -6.71 4.78
CA GLN A 110 -21.30 -5.69 3.91
C GLN A 110 -21.59 -4.31 4.48
N CYS A 111 -20.65 -3.37 4.36
CA CYS A 111 -20.74 -2.04 4.92
C CYS A 111 -20.20 -0.99 3.95
N ASN A 112 -20.93 0.11 3.81
CA ASN A 112 -20.39 1.32 3.19
C ASN A 112 -19.30 1.94 4.07
N MET A 113 -18.42 2.73 3.45
CA MET A 113 -17.45 3.54 4.18
C MET A 113 -18.14 4.56 5.07
N SER A 114 -17.51 4.90 6.20
CA SER A 114 -17.95 5.99 7.06
C SER A 114 -17.81 7.32 6.32
N ASN A 115 -18.84 8.16 6.41
CA ASN A 115 -18.84 9.50 5.82
C ASN A 115 -19.20 10.54 6.89
N HIS A 116 -18.49 11.67 6.91
CA HIS A 116 -18.66 12.78 7.86
C HIS A 116 -18.74 12.35 9.34
N GLY A 117 -17.92 11.38 9.75
CA GLY A 117 -17.89 10.87 11.14
C GLY A 117 -19.07 9.98 11.52
N GLN A 118 -19.96 9.66 10.58
CA GLN A 118 -21.05 8.71 10.79
C GLN A 118 -20.63 7.33 10.30
N ARG A 119 -21.03 6.28 11.04
CA ARG A 119 -20.87 4.89 10.59
C ARG A 119 -21.60 4.70 9.26
N GLY A 120 -20.96 3.99 8.34
CA GLY A 120 -21.58 3.58 7.09
C GLY A 120 -22.78 2.66 7.33
N GLU A 121 -23.67 2.62 6.34
CA GLU A 121 -24.78 1.67 6.30
C GLU A 121 -24.25 0.28 5.99
N CYS A 122 -24.73 -0.72 6.73
CA CYS A 122 -24.39 -2.11 6.57
C CYS A 122 -25.64 -2.95 6.31
N TRP A 123 -25.47 -4.05 5.60
CA TRP A 123 -26.51 -5.00 5.22
C TRP A 123 -25.96 -6.42 5.15
N CYS A 124 -26.86 -7.40 5.05
CA CYS A 124 -26.50 -8.81 4.98
C CYS A 124 -26.54 -9.32 3.54
N VAL A 125 -25.55 -10.11 3.13
CA VAL A 125 -25.45 -10.70 1.80
C VAL A 125 -25.19 -12.19 1.87
N ASP A 126 -25.52 -12.91 0.81
CA ASP A 126 -25.11 -14.28 0.61
C ASP A 126 -23.57 -14.35 0.40
N PRO A 127 -22.83 -15.18 1.14
CA PRO A 127 -21.36 -15.26 1.03
C PRO A 127 -20.83 -15.70 -0.35
N TYR A 128 -21.62 -16.46 -1.11
CA TYR A 128 -21.23 -16.99 -2.42
C TYR A 128 -21.55 -16.02 -3.55
N THR A 129 -22.65 -15.28 -3.46
CA THR A 129 -23.12 -14.40 -4.55
C THR A 129 -22.94 -12.91 -4.27
N GLY A 130 -22.74 -12.51 -3.01
CA GLY A 130 -22.69 -11.10 -2.62
C GLY A 130 -24.05 -10.38 -2.69
N VAL A 131 -25.13 -11.09 -3.05
CA VAL A 131 -26.47 -10.53 -3.18
C VAL A 131 -27.09 -10.33 -1.80
N GLN A 132 -27.77 -9.20 -1.60
CA GLN A 132 -28.42 -8.90 -0.33
C GLN A 132 -29.49 -9.95 0.00
N ILE A 133 -29.44 -10.48 1.23
CA ILE A 133 -30.44 -11.44 1.73
C ILE A 133 -31.77 -10.69 1.91
N PRO A 134 -32.88 -11.19 1.33
CA PRO A 134 -34.20 -10.60 1.50
C PRO A 134 -34.59 -10.47 2.99
N ALA A 135 -35.44 -9.49 3.31
CA ALA A 135 -35.89 -9.20 4.68
C ALA A 135 -34.81 -8.76 5.70
N THR A 136 -33.53 -8.73 5.33
CA THR A 136 -32.48 -8.19 6.22
C THR A 136 -32.45 -6.66 6.19
N PRO A 137 -32.37 -5.98 7.35
CA PRO A 137 -32.41 -4.53 7.40
C PRO A 137 -31.08 -3.93 6.94
N ARG A 138 -31.14 -2.74 6.33
CA ARG A 138 -29.96 -1.87 6.17
C ARG A 138 -29.90 -0.92 7.36
N VAL A 139 -28.83 -0.97 8.13
CA VAL A 139 -28.67 -0.16 9.36
C VAL A 139 -27.29 0.48 9.42
N ARG A 140 -27.15 1.60 10.13
CA ARG A 140 -25.82 2.15 10.42
C ARG A 140 -25.18 1.42 11.59
N GLY A 141 -24.22 0.55 11.31
CA GLY A 141 -23.59 -0.31 12.32
C GLY A 141 -23.84 -1.79 12.04
N ASP A 142 -24.11 -2.59 13.07
CA ASP A 142 -24.27 -4.03 12.90
C ASP A 142 -25.73 -4.43 12.62
N PRO A 143 -26.06 -5.02 11.45
CA PRO A 143 -27.38 -5.58 11.15
C PRO A 143 -27.66 -6.94 11.83
N ASN A 144 -26.70 -7.52 12.57
CA ASN A 144 -26.82 -8.84 13.21
C ASN A 144 -27.16 -9.96 12.21
N CYS A 145 -26.38 -10.09 11.14
CA CYS A 145 -26.68 -11.01 10.03
C CYS A 145 -26.82 -12.49 10.41
N TYR A 146 -26.20 -12.92 11.51
CA TYR A 146 -26.32 -14.30 12.01
C TYR A 146 -27.74 -14.69 12.41
N GLN A 147 -28.63 -13.73 12.68
CA GLN A 147 -30.05 -14.02 12.99
C GLN A 147 -30.86 -14.42 11.74
N PHE A 148 -30.33 -14.18 10.55
CA PHE A 148 -31.00 -14.39 9.26
C PHE A 148 -30.39 -15.53 8.44
N GLN A 149 -29.38 -16.23 8.98
CA GLN A 149 -29.02 -17.54 8.46
C GLN A 149 -30.11 -18.50 8.95
N GLU A 150 -31.12 -18.75 8.11
CA GLU A 150 -32.06 -19.83 8.38
C GLU A 150 -31.27 -21.13 8.48
N ASP A 151 -31.27 -21.75 9.67
CA ASP A 151 -30.83 -23.13 9.81
C ASP A 151 -31.72 -24.00 8.91
N PRO A 152 -31.18 -24.90 8.07
CA PRO A 152 -31.96 -25.74 7.17
C PRO A 152 -32.88 -26.76 7.86
N THR A 153 -33.13 -26.66 9.17
CA THR A 153 -33.69 -27.75 9.99
C THR A 153 -35.12 -27.55 10.49
N GLU A 154 -35.83 -26.47 10.17
CA GLU A 154 -37.23 -26.29 10.59
C GLU A 154 -38.22 -26.13 9.42
N ALA A 155 -38.14 -27.04 8.45
CA ALA A 155 -39.19 -27.25 7.46
C ALA A 155 -39.56 -28.73 7.33
N ASP A 156 -39.59 -29.46 8.44
CA ASP A 156 -40.32 -30.74 8.55
C ASP A 156 -40.54 -31.08 10.05
N SER A 157 -41.65 -30.64 10.62
CA SER A 157 -42.23 -31.16 11.88
C SER A 157 -43.71 -30.78 11.98
#